data_AF-A0A151Z530-F1
#
_entry.id   AF-A0A151Z530-F1
#
_cell.length_a   1.000
_cell.length_b   1.000
_cell.length_c   1.000
_cell.angle_alpha   90.00
_cell.angle_beta   90.00
_cell.angle_gamma   90.00
#
_symmetry.space_group_name_H-M   'P 1'
#
loop_
_entity.id
_entity.type
_entity.pdbx_description
1 polymer ?
#
loop_
_entity_poly.entity_id
_entity_poly.type
_entity_poly.pdbx_seq_one_letter_code
_entity_poly.pdbx_strand_id
1 'polypeptide(L)'
;MFKKDNCKDGKHFKSLLYCFSCKTESFCKRCKCYPDHKGHEFVEIDIFYVEMVKNSSIHMDTIKSRISNQQKQREDIEKEFREQVEEFYRVQVEDIGKHFRELHDQLHFKELELKRELKSYHDENVELYMTKLSELDKQLHQFTSALESHKQLVSNNNLDNKVSLIENHISAVNELKRKRDPIDYVIMTPILKYNPDEMQLVTKEDKWARYFFNFLIPTKEIERVDIIDDTSTIQKFEESPEWGFTNVSKCQVDDLLYYVFGEGKYFVVNIEPFNTKEKPEWSQGLLNFGNPYAYSTHNTIYDGIGTIYFAGGYSIENINYIDLYRINVNDHVPQKLGVMSKVYINYINLGIDKDCVYIIGRNGTFVGTRIDQYKIKTGKFELIEDMRIDSVGACFDSVNQKFYIVSIHDSINVGLIEYSLANKQKVTLPKSPINQMPDQPFGFIKPYIYGIKNMYVIFRYDYQHPSFLFKYHILDKQWSKTKIKRNNL
;
A
#
# COMPACT_ATOMS: atom_id res chain seq x y z
N MET A 1 107.91 10.80 -16.77
CA MET A 1 107.59 12.25 -16.83
C MET A 1 106.66 12.48 -18.03
N PHE A 2 105.34 12.55 -17.81
CA PHE A 2 104.39 12.95 -18.85
C PHE A 2 104.28 14.48 -18.84
N LYS A 3 104.52 15.12 -19.99
CA LYS A 3 104.39 16.58 -20.16
C LYS A 3 102.96 17.04 -19.78
N LYS A 4 102.87 18.08 -18.96
CA LYS A 4 101.62 18.80 -18.64
C LYS A 4 101.17 19.60 -19.88
N ASP A 5 100.43 18.97 -20.78
CA ASP A 5 99.64 19.73 -21.75
C ASP A 5 98.35 20.20 -21.08
N ASN A 6 98.22 21.52 -20.92
CA ASN A 6 96.98 22.16 -20.46
C ASN A 6 95.88 21.95 -21.53
N CYS A 7 94.62 21.81 -21.12
CA CYS A 7 93.49 21.85 -22.06
C CYS A 7 93.55 23.18 -22.82
N LYS A 8 93.93 23.14 -24.10
CA LYS A 8 93.95 24.30 -24.99
C LYS A 8 92.85 24.14 -26.04
N ASP A 9 92.20 25.25 -26.34
CA ASP A 9 91.30 25.43 -27.50
C ASP A 9 90.16 24.40 -27.61
N GLY A 10 89.36 24.26 -26.54
CA GLY A 10 88.11 23.48 -26.55
C GLY A 10 88.27 21.97 -26.71
N LYS A 11 89.51 21.45 -26.79
CA LYS A 11 89.79 20.00 -26.87
C LYS A 11 90.15 19.46 -25.50
N HIS A 12 89.15 18.93 -24.81
CA HIS A 12 89.32 18.32 -23.49
C HIS A 12 89.87 16.88 -23.59
N PHE A 13 90.81 16.53 -22.69
CA PHE A 13 91.40 15.20 -22.63
C PHE A 13 90.34 14.17 -22.21
N LYS A 14 90.30 13.06 -22.96
CA LYS A 14 89.25 12.03 -23.07
C LYS A 14 89.03 11.21 -21.78
N SER A 15 88.53 11.84 -20.72
CA SER A 15 87.94 11.17 -19.55
C SER A 15 86.66 11.94 -19.21
N LEU A 16 85.52 11.35 -19.57
CA LEU A 16 84.18 11.92 -19.40
C LEU A 16 83.67 11.55 -18.00
N LEU A 17 83.36 12.55 -17.20
CA LEU A 17 82.70 12.38 -15.89
C LEU A 17 81.21 12.73 -16.01
N TYR A 18 80.37 12.00 -15.27
CA TYR A 18 78.96 12.30 -15.06
C TYR A 18 78.76 13.00 -13.72
N CYS A 19 77.96 14.06 -13.70
CA CYS A 19 77.62 14.83 -12.51
C CYS A 19 76.23 14.42 -11.98
N PHE A 20 76.13 13.83 -10.79
CA PHE A 20 74.83 13.39 -10.23
C PHE A 20 73.87 14.55 -9.96
N SER A 21 74.40 15.69 -9.54
CA SER A 21 73.59 16.86 -9.17
C SER A 21 73.02 17.58 -10.41
N CYS A 22 73.79 17.65 -11.49
CA CYS A 22 73.38 18.37 -12.71
C CYS A 22 72.74 17.47 -13.76
N LYS A 23 72.91 16.15 -13.67
CA LYS A 23 72.45 15.16 -14.66
C LYS A 23 72.95 15.44 -16.09
N THR A 24 74.12 16.06 -16.21
CA THR A 24 74.74 16.42 -17.49
C THR A 24 76.02 15.62 -17.74
N GLU A 25 76.25 15.31 -19.01
CA GLU A 25 77.41 14.56 -19.48
C GLU A 25 78.53 15.52 -19.85
N SER A 26 79.76 15.19 -19.44
CA SER A 26 81.03 15.73 -19.94
C SER A 26 81.66 16.90 -19.18
N PHE A 27 82.26 16.58 -18.02
CA PHE A 27 83.36 17.39 -17.49
C PHE A 27 84.69 16.63 -17.61
N CYS A 28 85.71 17.30 -18.14
CA CYS A 28 87.08 16.80 -18.05
C CYS A 28 87.52 16.81 -16.58
N LYS A 29 88.33 15.83 -16.12
CA LYS A 29 88.91 15.80 -14.75
C LYS A 29 89.57 17.12 -14.30
N ARG A 30 90.02 17.96 -15.24
CA ARG A 30 90.61 19.30 -14.97
C ARG A 30 89.62 20.46 -15.00
N CYS A 31 88.41 20.28 -15.54
CA CYS A 31 87.34 21.29 -15.60
C CYS A 31 86.48 21.33 -14.32
N LYS A 32 86.94 20.73 -13.22
CA LYS A 32 86.39 20.91 -11.86
C LYS A 32 86.35 22.37 -11.38
N CYS A 33 86.80 23.32 -12.22
CA CYS A 33 86.94 24.74 -11.92
C CYS A 33 85.73 25.60 -12.37
N TYR A 34 84.68 25.02 -12.96
CA TYR A 34 83.44 25.79 -13.21
C TYR A 34 82.75 26.10 -11.87
N PRO A 35 82.47 27.37 -11.54
CA PRO A 35 81.93 27.79 -10.24
C PRO A 35 80.66 27.02 -9.85
N ASP A 36 79.80 26.73 -10.83
CA ASP A 36 78.48 26.12 -10.65
C ASP A 36 78.54 24.62 -10.28
N HIS A 37 79.73 24.04 -10.25
CA HIS A 37 79.95 22.61 -10.01
C HIS A 37 80.82 22.33 -8.79
N LYS A 38 81.09 23.37 -7.99
CA LYS A 38 81.87 23.29 -6.77
C LYS A 38 81.04 22.59 -5.68
N GLY A 39 81.31 21.30 -5.46
CA GLY A 39 80.64 20.49 -4.44
C GLY A 39 79.73 19.39 -4.99
N HIS A 40 79.62 19.25 -6.32
CA HIS A 40 78.90 18.12 -6.91
C HIS A 40 79.73 16.84 -6.88
N GLU A 41 79.02 15.70 -6.80
CA GLU A 41 79.61 14.38 -6.86
C GLU A 41 79.74 13.92 -8.32
N PHE A 42 80.92 13.40 -8.67
CA PHE A 42 81.25 12.97 -10.03
C PHE A 42 81.71 11.52 -10.05
N VAL A 43 81.28 10.79 -11.07
CA VAL A 43 81.67 9.41 -11.35
C VAL A 43 82.15 9.30 -12.80
N GLU A 44 83.06 8.36 -13.09
CA GLU A 44 83.46 8.08 -14.47
C GLU A 44 82.27 7.52 -15.24
N ILE A 45 82.01 8.07 -16.43
CA ILE A 45 80.80 7.74 -17.20
C ILE A 45 80.68 6.24 -17.50
N ASP A 46 81.81 5.56 -17.71
CA ASP A 46 81.83 4.12 -18.01
C ASP A 46 81.43 3.29 -16.77
N ILE A 47 81.89 3.69 -15.57
CA ILE A 47 81.51 3.04 -14.30
C ILE A 47 80.02 3.27 -14.03
N PHE A 48 79.56 4.51 -14.19
CA PHE A 48 78.16 4.87 -14.03
C PHE A 48 77.27 4.13 -15.04
N TYR A 49 77.71 4.01 -16.30
CA TYR A 49 77.00 3.28 -17.33
C TYR A 49 76.84 1.80 -16.96
N VAL A 50 77.92 1.13 -16.53
CA VAL A 50 77.85 -0.28 -16.10
C VAL A 50 76.89 -0.45 -14.90
N GLU A 51 76.95 0.47 -13.93
CA GLU A 51 76.04 0.46 -12.78
C GLU A 51 74.58 0.72 -13.20
N MET A 52 74.33 1.66 -14.11
CA MET A 52 73.00 1.95 -14.65
C MET A 52 72.45 0.81 -15.48
N VAL A 53 73.28 0.13 -16.28
CA VAL A 53 72.86 -1.08 -17.02
C VAL A 53 72.50 -2.20 -16.05
N LYS A 54 73.29 -2.40 -14.99
CA LYS A 54 72.99 -3.37 -13.94
C LYS A 54 71.69 -3.03 -13.20
N ASN A 55 71.51 -1.78 -12.78
CA ASN A 55 70.29 -1.32 -12.10
C ASN A 55 69.07 -1.33 -13.03
N SER A 56 69.27 -1.05 -14.33
CA SER A 56 68.24 -1.13 -15.36
C SER A 56 67.68 -2.55 -15.48
N SER A 57 68.52 -3.59 -15.40
CA SER A 57 68.02 -4.98 -15.40
C SER A 57 67.06 -5.27 -14.23
N ILE A 58 67.40 -4.81 -13.02
CA ILE A 58 66.55 -4.94 -11.82
C ILE A 58 65.24 -4.16 -11.99
N HIS A 59 65.31 -2.94 -12.52
CA HIS A 59 64.12 -2.13 -12.81
C HIS A 59 63.24 -2.77 -13.88
N MET A 60 63.83 -3.36 -14.93
CA MET A 60 63.10 -4.06 -15.98
C MET A 60 62.38 -5.30 -15.46
N ASP A 61 63.00 -6.08 -14.58
CA ASP A 61 62.35 -7.24 -13.96
C ASP A 61 61.23 -6.78 -13.00
N THR A 62 61.43 -5.68 -12.28
CA THR A 62 60.37 -5.06 -11.48
C THR A 62 59.20 -4.61 -12.35
N ILE A 63 59.46 -3.95 -13.47
CA ILE A 63 58.43 -3.52 -14.43
C ILE A 63 57.69 -4.72 -15.01
N LYS A 64 58.40 -5.78 -15.44
CA LYS A 64 57.79 -7.03 -15.92
C LYS A 64 56.89 -7.67 -14.87
N SER A 65 57.33 -7.73 -13.61
CA SER A 65 56.50 -8.28 -12.53
C SER A 65 55.25 -7.44 -12.29
N ARG A 66 55.33 -6.11 -12.38
CA ARG A 66 54.18 -5.22 -12.27
C ARG A 66 53.20 -5.41 -13.42
N ILE A 67 53.69 -5.54 -14.66
CA ILE A 67 52.85 -5.83 -15.84
C ILE A 67 52.12 -7.16 -15.64
N SER A 68 52.82 -8.21 -15.22
CA SER A 68 52.22 -9.52 -14.98
C SER A 68 51.16 -9.48 -13.86
N ASN A 69 51.44 -8.78 -12.77
CA ASN A 69 50.46 -8.59 -11.69
C ASN A 69 49.24 -7.79 -12.14
N GLN A 70 49.41 -6.74 -12.94
CA GLN A 70 48.30 -5.96 -13.50
C GLN A 70 47.46 -6.78 -14.50
N GLN A 71 48.10 -7.62 -15.30
CA GLN A 71 47.39 -8.56 -16.19
C GLN A 71 46.55 -9.54 -15.38
N LYS A 72 47.11 -10.13 -14.32
CA LYS A 72 46.37 -11.02 -13.43
C LYS A 72 45.21 -10.31 -12.74
N GLN A 73 45.43 -9.10 -12.21
CA GLN A 73 44.36 -8.31 -11.60
C GLN A 73 43.23 -8.00 -12.59
N ARG A 74 43.56 -7.70 -13.85
CA ARG A 74 42.56 -7.52 -14.90
C ARG A 74 41.74 -8.79 -15.13
N GLU A 75 42.40 -9.94 -15.22
CA GLU A 75 41.74 -11.24 -15.38
C GLU A 75 40.84 -11.58 -14.20
N ASP A 76 41.29 -11.33 -12.97
CA ASP A 76 40.51 -11.54 -11.75
C ASP A 76 39.26 -10.64 -11.73
N ILE A 77 39.39 -9.35 -12.09
CA ILE A 77 38.26 -8.41 -12.19
C ILE A 77 37.28 -8.83 -13.29
N GLU A 78 37.76 -9.22 -14.47
CA GLU A 78 36.91 -9.68 -15.56
C GLU A 78 36.17 -10.97 -15.20
N LYS A 79 36.80 -11.86 -14.44
CA LYS A 79 36.18 -13.08 -13.94
C LYS A 79 35.11 -12.73 -12.91
N GLU A 80 35.42 -11.89 -11.92
CA GLU A 80 34.48 -11.47 -10.88
C GLU A 80 33.25 -10.77 -11.48
N PHE A 81 33.46 -9.89 -12.46
CA PHE A 81 32.36 -9.22 -13.16
C PHE A 81 31.44 -10.22 -13.86
N ARG A 82 31.98 -11.20 -14.59
CA ARG A 82 31.18 -12.22 -15.26
C ARG A 82 30.41 -13.09 -14.27
N GLU A 83 31.09 -13.56 -13.22
CA GLU A 83 30.49 -14.47 -12.24
C GLU A 83 29.48 -13.79 -11.32
N GLN A 84 29.68 -12.53 -10.95
CA GLN A 84 28.79 -11.84 -9.99
C GLN A 84 27.77 -10.94 -10.67
N VAL A 85 28.14 -10.24 -11.74
CA VAL A 85 27.26 -9.22 -12.35
C VAL A 85 26.46 -9.82 -13.50
N GLU A 86 27.13 -10.46 -14.46
CA GLU A 86 26.43 -11.02 -15.64
C GLU A 86 25.55 -12.22 -15.26
N GLU A 87 26.04 -13.11 -14.41
CA GLU A 87 25.26 -14.25 -13.93
C GLU A 87 24.05 -13.77 -13.11
N PHE A 88 24.24 -12.83 -12.18
CA PHE A 88 23.14 -12.29 -11.39
C PHE A 88 22.10 -11.61 -12.28
N TYR A 89 22.54 -10.79 -13.25
CA TYR A 89 21.65 -10.19 -14.23
C TYR A 89 20.86 -11.24 -15.01
N ARG A 90 21.52 -12.31 -15.49
CA ARG A 90 20.86 -13.42 -16.21
C ARG A 90 19.78 -14.07 -15.35
N VAL A 91 20.09 -14.42 -14.10
CA VAL A 91 19.13 -15.01 -13.16
C VAL A 91 17.94 -14.08 -12.92
N GLN A 92 18.18 -12.78 -12.72
CA GLN A 92 17.10 -11.80 -12.55
C GLN A 92 16.19 -11.70 -13.78
N VAL A 93 16.76 -11.74 -14.99
CA VAL A 93 15.97 -11.74 -16.23
C VAL A 93 15.14 -13.02 -16.36
N GLU A 94 15.70 -14.18 -16.01
CA GLU A 94 15.00 -15.46 -15.99
C GLU A 94 13.85 -15.46 -14.97
N ASP A 95 14.09 -14.92 -13.77
CA ASP A 95 13.09 -14.78 -12.71
C ASP A 95 11.95 -13.84 -13.15
N ILE A 96 12.27 -12.68 -13.73
CA ILE A 96 11.25 -11.78 -14.30
C ILE A 96 10.42 -12.54 -15.34
N GLY A 97 11.06 -13.24 -16.27
CA GLY A 97 10.37 -14.04 -17.28
C GLY A 97 9.47 -15.13 -16.68
N LYS A 98 9.90 -15.76 -15.59
CA LYS A 98 9.09 -16.74 -14.84
C LYS A 98 7.85 -16.11 -14.22
N HIS A 99 7.99 -14.97 -13.53
CA HIS A 99 6.84 -14.28 -12.92
C HIS A 99 5.83 -13.82 -13.97
N PHE A 100 6.27 -13.33 -15.14
CA PHE A 100 5.37 -12.96 -16.22
C PHE A 100 4.62 -14.14 -16.81
N ARG A 101 5.26 -15.31 -16.94
CA ARG A 101 4.57 -16.55 -17.35
C ARG A 101 3.52 -16.97 -16.32
N GLU A 102 3.87 -16.96 -15.03
CA GLU A 102 2.92 -17.29 -13.96
C GLU A 102 1.72 -16.33 -13.93
N LEU A 103 1.96 -15.03 -14.09
CA LEU A 103 0.88 -14.03 -14.20
C LEU A 103 0.01 -14.25 -15.43
N HIS A 104 0.61 -14.55 -16.58
CA HIS A 104 -0.13 -14.87 -17.80
C HIS A 104 -1.01 -16.12 -17.60
N ASP A 105 -0.47 -17.17 -16.97
CA ASP A 105 -1.22 -18.38 -16.67
C ASP A 105 -2.38 -18.09 -15.71
N GLN A 106 -2.14 -17.33 -14.63
CA GLN A 106 -3.20 -16.91 -13.70
C GLN A 106 -4.31 -16.11 -14.41
N LEU A 107 -3.93 -15.16 -15.28
CA LEU A 107 -4.88 -14.40 -16.09
C LEU A 107 -5.69 -15.31 -17.02
N HIS A 108 -5.03 -16.27 -17.67
CA HIS A 108 -5.69 -17.23 -18.55
C HIS A 108 -6.65 -18.16 -17.77
N PHE A 109 -6.25 -18.66 -16.61
CA PHE A 109 -7.13 -19.43 -15.73
C PHE A 109 -8.36 -18.61 -15.32
N LYS A 110 -8.17 -17.33 -14.95
CA LYS A 110 -9.27 -16.43 -14.60
C LYS A 110 -10.19 -16.17 -15.79
N GLU A 111 -9.64 -15.97 -16.98
CA GLU A 111 -10.41 -15.84 -18.21
C GLU A 111 -11.27 -17.08 -18.47
N LEU A 112 -10.70 -18.28 -18.34
CA LEU A 112 -11.43 -19.55 -18.51
C LEU A 112 -12.52 -19.72 -17.46
N GLU A 113 -12.25 -19.37 -16.21
CA GLU A 113 -13.24 -19.40 -15.11
C GLU A 113 -14.42 -18.48 -15.44
N LEU A 114 -14.16 -17.22 -15.79
CA LEU A 114 -15.20 -16.24 -16.15
C LEU A 114 -16.01 -16.68 -17.37
N LYS A 115 -15.37 -17.28 -18.39
CA LYS A 115 -16.07 -17.84 -19.56
C LYS A 115 -16.97 -19.03 -19.18
N ARG A 116 -16.52 -19.90 -18.27
CA ARG A 116 -17.33 -21.03 -17.76
C ARG A 116 -18.52 -20.53 -16.95
N GLU A 117 -18.30 -19.54 -16.09
CA GLU A 117 -19.36 -18.92 -15.29
C GLU A 117 -20.41 -18.26 -16.18
N LEU A 118 -19.98 -17.44 -17.16
CA LEU A 118 -20.87 -16.83 -18.16
C LEU A 118 -21.66 -17.88 -18.95
N LYS A 119 -21.01 -18.98 -19.35
CA LYS A 119 -21.68 -20.09 -20.03
C LYS A 119 -22.73 -20.75 -19.14
N SER A 120 -22.45 -20.95 -17.86
CA SER A 120 -23.42 -21.51 -16.89
C SER A 120 -24.67 -20.65 -16.82
N TYR A 121 -24.52 -19.33 -16.67
CA TYR A 121 -25.67 -18.41 -16.66
C TYR A 121 -26.42 -18.39 -17.99
N HIS A 122 -25.72 -18.52 -19.12
CA HIS A 122 -26.37 -18.65 -20.42
C HIS A 122 -27.19 -19.94 -20.51
N ASP A 123 -26.61 -21.08 -20.12
CA ASP A 123 -27.26 -22.38 -20.16
C ASP A 123 -28.51 -22.39 -19.24
N GLU A 124 -28.44 -21.81 -18.04
CA GLU A 124 -29.59 -21.62 -17.13
C GLU A 124 -30.70 -20.75 -17.74
N ASN A 125 -30.35 -19.64 -18.40
CA ASN A 125 -31.33 -18.78 -19.08
C ASN A 125 -32.00 -19.50 -20.25
N VAL A 126 -31.25 -20.31 -21.00
CA VAL A 126 -31.79 -21.13 -22.09
C VAL A 126 -32.76 -22.18 -21.55
N GLU A 127 -32.43 -22.85 -20.44
CA GLU A 127 -33.33 -23.81 -19.80
C GLU A 127 -34.62 -23.14 -19.32
N LEU A 128 -34.51 -21.98 -18.67
CA LEU A 128 -35.66 -21.19 -18.22
C LEU A 128 -36.54 -20.75 -19.41
N TYR A 129 -35.91 -20.29 -20.49
CA TYR A 129 -36.60 -19.92 -21.73
C TYR A 129 -37.41 -21.09 -22.30
N MET A 130 -36.79 -22.26 -22.46
CA MET A 130 -37.42 -23.45 -23.01
C MET A 130 -38.57 -23.94 -22.13
N THR A 131 -38.40 -23.88 -20.80
CA THR A 131 -39.46 -24.23 -19.84
C THR A 131 -40.67 -23.32 -20.02
N LYS A 132 -40.45 -21.99 -20.12
CA LYS A 132 -41.54 -21.02 -20.31
C LYS A 132 -42.24 -21.17 -21.66
N LEU A 133 -41.51 -21.46 -22.73
CA LEU A 133 -42.11 -21.79 -24.03
C LEU A 133 -42.98 -23.04 -23.94
N SER A 134 -42.50 -24.11 -23.30
CA SER A 134 -43.26 -25.35 -23.15
C SER A 134 -44.56 -25.15 -22.34
N GLU A 135 -44.52 -24.32 -21.30
CA GLU A 135 -45.71 -23.91 -20.54
C GLU A 135 -46.72 -23.19 -21.44
N LEU A 136 -46.27 -22.23 -22.25
CA LEU A 136 -47.12 -21.49 -23.18
C LEU A 136 -47.71 -22.39 -24.27
N ASP A 137 -46.92 -23.30 -24.85
CA ASP A 137 -47.39 -24.25 -25.86
C ASP A 137 -48.47 -25.19 -25.28
N LYS A 138 -48.28 -25.66 -24.05
CA LYS A 138 -49.29 -26.46 -23.35
C LYS A 138 -50.59 -25.67 -23.14
N GLN A 139 -50.51 -24.41 -22.73
CA GLN A 139 -51.67 -23.54 -22.58
C GLN A 139 -52.38 -23.30 -23.92
N LEU A 140 -51.62 -23.00 -24.98
CA LEU A 140 -52.16 -22.84 -26.34
C LEU A 140 -52.85 -24.10 -26.85
N HIS A 141 -52.27 -25.28 -26.61
CA HIS A 141 -52.86 -26.55 -26.99
C HIS A 141 -54.16 -26.82 -26.23
N GLN A 142 -54.20 -26.53 -24.92
CA GLN A 142 -55.43 -26.62 -24.12
C GLN A 142 -56.53 -25.69 -24.64
N PHE A 143 -56.19 -24.43 -24.95
CA PHE A 143 -57.16 -23.48 -25.50
C PHE A 143 -57.67 -23.89 -26.89
N THR A 144 -56.78 -24.37 -27.77
CA THR A 144 -57.15 -24.85 -29.10
C THR A 144 -58.09 -26.05 -29.01
N SER A 145 -57.77 -27.03 -28.16
CA SER A 145 -58.57 -28.24 -27.95
C SER A 145 -59.95 -27.94 -27.36
N ALA A 146 -60.02 -27.01 -26.40
CA ALA A 146 -61.27 -26.54 -25.83
C ALA A 146 -62.15 -25.83 -26.89
N LEU A 147 -61.53 -25.02 -27.75
CA LEU A 147 -62.21 -24.31 -28.83
C LEU A 147 -62.76 -25.26 -29.90
N GLU A 148 -62.00 -26.30 -30.27
CA GLU A 148 -62.47 -27.36 -31.17
C GLU A 148 -63.62 -28.15 -30.57
N SER A 149 -63.51 -28.55 -29.30
CA SER A 149 -64.57 -29.25 -28.57
C SER A 149 -65.86 -28.42 -28.50
N HIS A 150 -65.73 -27.11 -28.21
CA HIS A 150 -66.86 -26.19 -28.22
C HIS A 150 -67.50 -26.07 -29.61
N LYS A 151 -66.71 -26.00 -30.68
CA LYS A 151 -67.24 -25.97 -32.06
C LYS A 151 -68.05 -27.24 -32.38
N GLN A 152 -67.56 -28.41 -31.97
CA GLN A 152 -68.25 -29.68 -32.18
C GLN A 152 -69.58 -29.75 -31.42
N LEU A 153 -69.60 -29.33 -30.15
CA LEU A 153 -70.81 -29.32 -29.32
C LEU A 153 -71.88 -28.36 -29.84
N VAL A 154 -71.48 -27.18 -30.33
CA VAL A 154 -72.39 -26.23 -30.98
C VAL A 154 -73.01 -26.83 -32.26
N SER A 155 -72.26 -27.66 -32.99
CA SER A 155 -72.74 -28.23 -34.25
C SER A 155 -73.75 -29.39 -34.06
N ASN A 156 -73.73 -30.07 -32.91
CA ASN A 156 -74.56 -31.25 -32.64
C ASN A 156 -75.72 -30.94 -31.70
N ASN A 157 -76.93 -30.76 -32.25
CA ASN A 157 -78.11 -30.21 -31.58
C ASN A 157 -78.87 -31.16 -30.61
N ASN A 158 -78.20 -32.18 -30.06
CA ASN A 158 -78.81 -33.13 -29.10
C ASN A 158 -78.94 -32.51 -27.69
N LEU A 159 -79.96 -32.91 -26.92
CA LEU A 159 -80.26 -32.36 -25.59
C LEU A 159 -79.11 -32.61 -24.59
N ASP A 160 -78.50 -33.80 -24.60
CA ASP A 160 -77.35 -34.13 -23.76
C ASP A 160 -76.12 -33.27 -24.08
N ASN A 161 -75.96 -32.85 -25.34
CA ASN A 161 -74.87 -31.96 -25.75
C ASN A 161 -75.06 -30.53 -25.23
N LYS A 162 -76.29 -30.12 -24.88
CA LYS A 162 -76.56 -28.77 -24.37
C LYS A 162 -76.03 -28.60 -22.95
N VAL A 163 -76.11 -29.64 -22.11
CA VAL A 163 -75.55 -29.61 -20.74
C VAL A 163 -74.03 -29.55 -20.79
N SER A 164 -73.40 -30.44 -21.58
CA SER A 164 -71.94 -30.43 -21.79
C SER A 164 -71.44 -29.13 -22.42
N LEU A 165 -72.22 -28.49 -23.28
CA LEU A 165 -71.91 -27.17 -23.85
C LEU A 165 -71.91 -26.09 -22.76
N ILE A 166 -72.91 -26.08 -21.88
CA ILE A 166 -72.99 -25.11 -20.77
C ILE A 166 -71.83 -25.31 -19.80
N GLU A 167 -71.50 -26.55 -19.43
CA GLU A 167 -70.37 -26.85 -18.54
C GLU A 167 -69.03 -26.43 -19.15
N ASN A 168 -68.79 -26.75 -20.43
CA ASN A 168 -67.59 -26.32 -21.14
C ASN A 168 -67.52 -24.79 -21.28
N HIS A 169 -68.65 -24.12 -21.51
CA HIS A 169 -68.71 -22.67 -21.60
C HIS A 169 -68.41 -22.01 -20.25
N ILE A 170 -68.99 -22.51 -19.15
CA ILE A 170 -68.71 -22.03 -17.80
C ILE A 170 -67.24 -22.25 -17.43
N SER A 171 -66.69 -23.41 -17.75
CA SER A 171 -65.28 -23.72 -17.51
C SER A 171 -64.36 -22.77 -18.29
N ALA A 172 -64.63 -22.52 -19.57
CA ALA A 172 -63.85 -21.59 -20.40
C ALA A 172 -63.94 -20.14 -19.89
N VAL A 173 -65.13 -19.69 -19.49
CA VAL A 173 -65.33 -18.34 -18.92
C VAL A 173 -64.64 -18.20 -17.56
N ASN A 174 -64.64 -19.23 -16.73
CA ASN A 174 -63.93 -19.21 -15.45
C ASN A 174 -62.41 -19.16 -15.66
N GLU A 175 -61.88 -19.83 -16.67
CA GLU A 175 -60.45 -19.77 -17.00
C GLU A 175 -60.04 -18.41 -17.57
N LEU A 176 -60.92 -17.75 -18.34
CA LEU A 176 -60.72 -16.36 -18.78
C LEU A 176 -60.84 -15.34 -17.62
N LYS A 177 -61.59 -15.69 -16.56
CA LYS A 177 -61.78 -14.87 -15.35
C LYS A 177 -60.72 -15.10 -14.29
N ARG A 178 -60.01 -16.23 -14.29
CA ARG A 178 -58.75 -16.33 -13.55
C ARG A 178 -57.91 -15.16 -14.04
N LYS A 179 -57.58 -14.24 -13.12
CA LYS A 179 -56.79 -13.04 -13.45
C LYS A 179 -55.66 -13.52 -14.34
N ARG A 180 -55.48 -12.88 -15.51
CA ARG A 180 -54.27 -13.08 -16.32
C ARG A 180 -53.13 -13.02 -15.33
N ASP A 181 -52.47 -14.16 -15.09
CA ASP A 181 -51.16 -14.09 -14.47
C ASP A 181 -50.43 -13.08 -15.34
N PRO A 182 -49.92 -11.97 -14.76
CA PRO A 182 -49.16 -11.03 -15.55
C PRO A 182 -48.18 -11.89 -16.33
N ILE A 183 -48.13 -11.69 -17.66
CA ILE A 183 -47.04 -12.25 -18.44
C ILE A 183 -45.84 -11.62 -17.77
N ASP A 184 -45.22 -12.36 -16.85
CA ASP A 184 -43.93 -12.06 -16.31
C ASP A 184 -43.08 -12.16 -17.56
N TYR A 185 -42.94 -11.02 -18.23
CA TYR A 185 -41.83 -10.80 -19.11
C TYR A 185 -40.65 -11.06 -18.21
N VAL A 186 -40.15 -12.29 -18.26
CA VAL A 186 -38.88 -12.64 -17.66
C VAL A 186 -37.93 -11.76 -18.43
N ILE A 187 -37.66 -10.57 -17.88
CA ILE A 187 -36.53 -9.78 -18.30
C ILE A 187 -35.38 -10.72 -17.93
N MET A 188 -34.89 -11.44 -18.93
CA MET A 188 -33.66 -12.20 -18.84
C MET A 188 -32.57 -11.14 -18.71
N THR A 189 -32.47 -10.57 -17.52
CA THR A 189 -31.42 -9.65 -17.17
C THR A 189 -30.16 -10.49 -17.22
N PRO A 190 -29.20 -10.20 -18.12
CA PRO A 190 -27.94 -10.93 -18.14
C PRO A 190 -27.33 -10.83 -16.74
N ILE A 191 -27.33 -11.94 -16.01
CA ILE A 191 -26.69 -12.05 -14.70
C ILE A 191 -25.19 -12.19 -14.95
N LEU A 192 -24.59 -11.20 -15.59
CA LEU A 192 -23.23 -10.89 -15.21
C LEU A 192 -23.39 -10.23 -13.85
N LYS A 193 -23.00 -10.95 -12.78
CA LYS A 193 -22.51 -10.29 -11.56
C LYS A 193 -21.23 -9.55 -11.96
N TYR A 194 -21.39 -8.51 -12.77
CA TYR A 194 -20.38 -7.53 -13.02
C TYR A 194 -20.18 -6.88 -11.67
N ASN A 195 -19.15 -7.33 -10.96
CA ASN A 195 -18.61 -6.61 -9.84
C ASN A 195 -17.54 -5.68 -10.41
N PRO A 196 -17.90 -4.45 -10.84
CA PRO A 196 -16.91 -3.49 -11.36
C PRO A 196 -15.75 -3.30 -10.40
N ASP A 197 -15.98 -3.53 -9.10
CA ASP A 197 -14.97 -3.36 -8.05
C ASP A 197 -13.88 -4.43 -8.13
N GLU A 198 -14.17 -5.65 -8.61
CA GLU A 198 -13.15 -6.70 -8.75
C GLU A 198 -12.17 -6.46 -9.91
N MET A 199 -12.62 -5.82 -11.00
CA MET A 199 -11.73 -5.36 -12.08
C MET A 199 -11.08 -3.99 -11.78
N GLN A 200 -11.73 -3.13 -10.98
CA GLN A 200 -11.19 -1.82 -10.60
C GLN A 200 -10.10 -1.89 -9.51
N LEU A 201 -10.00 -3.01 -8.78
CA LEU A 201 -8.98 -3.25 -7.74
C LEU A 201 -7.52 -3.08 -8.21
N VAL A 202 -7.25 -3.12 -9.52
CA VAL A 202 -5.89 -2.98 -10.05
C VAL A 202 -5.50 -1.52 -10.35
N THR A 203 -6.45 -0.58 -10.46
CA THR A 203 -6.13 0.76 -10.98
C THR A 203 -6.86 1.95 -10.38
N LYS A 204 -7.98 1.76 -9.66
CA LYS A 204 -8.65 2.92 -9.07
C LYS A 204 -7.96 3.26 -7.77
N GLU A 205 -6.97 4.15 -7.87
CA GLU A 205 -6.51 4.90 -6.71
C GLU A 205 -7.77 5.46 -6.03
N ASP A 206 -8.02 5.03 -4.80
CA ASP A 206 -9.05 5.65 -3.99
C ASP A 206 -8.69 7.13 -3.91
N LYS A 207 -9.46 7.96 -4.63
CA LYS A 207 -9.28 9.42 -4.73
C LYS A 207 -9.11 10.01 -3.33
N TRP A 208 -9.72 9.38 -2.34
CA TRP A 208 -9.75 9.82 -0.95
C TRP A 208 -8.57 9.36 -0.13
N ALA A 209 -7.99 8.22 -0.44
CA ALA A 209 -6.77 7.76 0.22
C ALA A 209 -5.61 8.75 -0.01
N ARG A 210 -5.70 9.64 -1.01
CA ARG A 210 -4.75 10.75 -1.27
C ARG A 210 -4.78 11.84 -0.20
N TYR A 211 -5.90 11.99 0.51
CA TYR A 211 -6.11 13.11 1.41
C TYR A 211 -6.16 12.65 2.87
N PHE A 212 -5.39 13.33 3.72
CA PHE A 212 -5.54 13.21 5.15
C PHE A 212 -6.25 14.46 5.69
N PHE A 213 -7.44 14.26 6.25
CA PHE A 213 -8.22 15.32 6.87
C PHE A 213 -7.94 15.42 8.35
N ASN A 214 -7.69 16.61 8.85
CA ASN A 214 -7.30 16.85 10.22
C ASN A 214 -8.17 17.94 10.83
N PHE A 215 -8.85 17.63 11.94
CA PHE A 215 -9.63 18.63 12.66
C PHE A 215 -8.72 19.40 13.62
N LEU A 216 -8.64 20.71 13.41
CA LEU A 216 -7.82 21.62 14.19
C LEU A 216 -8.64 22.14 15.37
N ILE A 217 -8.60 21.44 16.50
CA ILE A 217 -9.42 21.75 17.68
C ILE A 217 -9.36 23.24 18.09
N PRO A 218 -8.18 23.90 18.18
CA PRO A 218 -8.12 25.27 18.67
C PRO A 218 -8.81 26.28 17.75
N THR A 219 -8.74 26.06 16.44
CA THR A 219 -9.30 26.97 15.43
C THR A 219 -10.63 26.49 14.87
N LYS A 220 -11.05 25.27 15.22
CA LYS A 220 -12.26 24.61 14.72
C LYS A 220 -12.27 24.46 13.18
N GLU A 221 -11.10 24.35 12.57
CA GLU A 221 -10.91 24.26 11.11
C GLU A 221 -10.63 22.81 10.67
N ILE A 222 -10.79 22.52 9.38
CA ILE A 222 -10.36 21.25 8.78
C ILE A 222 -9.15 21.51 7.89
N GLU A 223 -8.03 20.87 8.20
CA GLU A 223 -6.85 20.82 7.35
C GLU A 223 -6.90 19.56 6.48
N ARG A 224 -6.91 19.73 5.17
CA ARG A 224 -6.70 18.66 4.19
C ARG A 224 -5.25 18.65 3.77
N VAL A 225 -4.54 17.57 4.09
CA VAL A 225 -3.17 17.31 3.66
C VAL A 225 -3.22 16.42 2.42
N ASP A 226 -2.70 16.90 1.30
CA ASP A 226 -2.44 16.09 0.12
C ASP A 226 -1.12 15.35 0.30
N ILE A 227 -1.20 14.03 0.44
CA ILE A 227 -0.05 13.18 0.78
C ILE A 227 0.89 12.96 -0.41
N ILE A 228 0.40 13.21 -1.62
CA ILE A 228 1.14 13.05 -2.87
C ILE A 228 1.91 14.33 -3.14
N ASP A 229 1.22 15.46 -3.08
CA ASP A 229 1.82 16.77 -3.37
C ASP A 229 2.56 17.38 -2.17
N ASP A 230 2.46 16.75 -0.99
CA ASP A 230 3.03 17.24 0.27
C ASP A 230 2.55 18.67 0.61
N THR A 231 1.31 18.98 0.27
CA THR A 231 0.68 20.28 0.54
C THR A 231 -0.42 20.14 1.58
N SER A 232 -0.73 21.21 2.31
CA SER A 232 -1.95 21.28 3.11
C SER A 232 -2.76 22.53 2.83
N THR A 233 -4.07 22.37 2.92
CA THR A 233 -5.08 23.40 2.70
C THR A 233 -6.01 23.43 3.90
N ILE A 234 -6.28 24.60 4.46
CA ILE A 234 -7.15 24.76 5.62
C ILE A 234 -8.47 25.37 5.17
N GLN A 235 -9.57 24.73 5.53
CA GLN A 235 -10.92 25.26 5.33
C GLN A 235 -11.50 25.70 6.67
N LYS A 236 -11.99 26.94 6.70
CA LYS A 236 -12.65 27.53 7.87
C LYS A 236 -14.14 27.31 7.84
N PHE A 237 -14.72 27.08 9.00
CA PHE A 237 -16.17 26.89 9.20
C PHE A 237 -16.68 28.03 10.09
N GLU A 238 -17.80 28.64 9.73
CA GLU A 238 -18.42 29.71 10.55
C GLU A 238 -19.02 29.15 11.83
N GLU A 239 -19.72 28.03 11.68
CA GLU A 239 -20.28 27.27 12.79
C GLU A 239 -19.51 25.97 12.85
N SER A 240 -18.69 25.86 13.89
CA SER A 240 -18.18 24.56 14.30
C SER A 240 -18.81 24.21 15.62
N PRO A 241 -19.15 22.94 15.82
CA PRO A 241 -19.98 22.59 16.94
C PRO A 241 -19.24 22.91 18.25
N GLU A 242 -19.97 23.05 19.35
CA GLU A 242 -19.36 23.35 20.64
C GLU A 242 -18.93 22.06 21.32
N TRP A 243 -17.65 21.94 21.68
CA TRP A 243 -17.08 20.73 22.25
C TRP A 243 -16.01 21.01 23.28
N GLY A 244 -15.97 20.15 24.30
CA GLY A 244 -14.89 20.11 25.30
C GLY A 244 -13.94 18.90 25.14
N PHE A 245 -14.06 18.08 24.09
CA PHE A 245 -13.34 16.80 24.01
C PHE A 245 -12.19 16.80 22.99
N THR A 246 -11.10 16.12 23.35
CA THR A 246 -9.83 16.08 22.61
C THR A 246 -9.69 14.91 21.64
N ASN A 247 -10.57 13.91 21.73
CA ASN A 247 -10.46 12.69 20.94
C ASN A 247 -11.62 12.58 19.96
N VAL A 248 -11.29 12.71 18.68
CA VAL A 248 -12.25 12.64 17.58
C VAL A 248 -11.91 11.46 16.69
N SER A 249 -12.81 10.49 16.63
CA SER A 249 -12.76 9.43 15.63
C SER A 249 -13.18 10.02 14.30
N LYS A 250 -12.47 9.71 13.22
CA LYS A 250 -12.82 10.19 11.88
C LYS A 250 -12.87 9.04 10.89
N CYS A 251 -13.93 9.04 10.09
CA CYS A 251 -14.13 8.11 8.99
C CYS A 251 -14.54 8.89 7.76
N GLN A 252 -13.92 8.58 6.62
CA GLN A 252 -14.34 9.15 5.36
C GLN A 252 -15.27 8.16 4.64
N VAL A 253 -16.34 8.68 4.06
CA VAL A 253 -17.32 7.96 3.25
C VAL A 253 -17.58 8.82 2.02
N ASP A 254 -16.99 8.45 0.88
CA ASP A 254 -17.07 9.24 -0.36
C ASP A 254 -16.66 10.72 -0.13
N ASP A 255 -17.50 11.67 -0.55
CA ASP A 255 -17.35 13.11 -0.35
C ASP A 255 -17.72 13.58 1.07
N LEU A 256 -18.03 12.66 2.00
CA LEU A 256 -18.45 12.97 3.36
C LEU A 256 -17.38 12.58 4.38
N LEU A 257 -17.14 13.47 5.34
CA LEU A 257 -16.26 13.22 6.47
C LEU A 257 -17.06 13.13 7.77
N TYR A 258 -17.11 11.93 8.33
CA TYR A 258 -17.73 11.64 9.61
C TYR A 258 -16.73 11.89 10.72
N TYR A 259 -17.11 12.74 11.66
CA TYR A 259 -16.44 12.91 12.93
C TYR A 259 -17.35 12.39 14.04
N VAL A 260 -16.86 11.42 14.78
CA VAL A 260 -17.60 10.83 15.90
C VAL A 260 -16.86 11.15 17.18
N PHE A 261 -17.61 11.62 18.14
CA PHE A 261 -17.12 12.17 19.39
C PHE A 261 -17.80 11.46 20.56
N GLY A 262 -17.43 11.85 21.78
CA GLY A 262 -18.08 11.35 23.00
C GLY A 262 -19.60 11.54 23.00
N GLU A 263 -20.30 10.76 23.83
CA GLU A 263 -21.78 10.70 23.92
C GLU A 263 -22.47 10.16 22.68
N GLY A 264 -21.72 9.59 21.72
CA GLY A 264 -22.28 9.12 20.47
C GLY A 264 -22.67 10.25 19.51
N LYS A 265 -22.37 11.51 19.82
CA LYS A 265 -22.60 12.60 18.87
C LYS A 265 -21.70 12.42 17.65
N TYR A 266 -22.28 12.53 16.47
CA TYR A 266 -21.53 12.52 15.21
C TYR A 266 -21.88 13.72 14.36
N PHE A 267 -20.91 14.11 13.55
CA PHE A 267 -20.97 15.25 12.67
C PHE A 267 -20.48 14.82 11.30
N VAL A 268 -21.20 15.23 10.26
CA VAL A 268 -20.86 14.92 8.89
C VAL A 268 -20.76 16.22 8.14
N VAL A 269 -19.67 16.35 7.39
CA VAL A 269 -19.41 17.52 6.56
C VAL A 269 -19.07 17.05 5.16
N ASN A 270 -19.66 17.70 4.16
CA ASN A 270 -19.25 17.49 2.78
C ASN A 270 -17.89 18.17 2.56
N ILE A 271 -16.92 17.41 2.08
CA ILE A 271 -15.55 17.88 1.84
C ILE A 271 -15.30 18.22 0.37
N GLU A 272 -16.29 18.10 -0.51
CA GLU A 272 -16.17 18.57 -1.91
C GLU A 272 -17.30 19.51 -2.36
N PRO A 273 -16.96 20.53 -3.17
CA PRO A 273 -15.61 20.94 -3.54
C PRO A 273 -14.86 21.55 -2.35
N PHE A 274 -13.68 21.02 -2.01
CA PHE A 274 -12.87 21.56 -0.91
C PHE A 274 -12.27 22.90 -1.34
N ASN A 275 -12.15 23.87 -0.43
CA ASN A 275 -11.62 25.20 -0.74
C ASN A 275 -12.47 25.97 -1.79
N THR A 276 -13.78 25.93 -1.63
CA THR A 276 -14.67 26.89 -2.31
C THR A 276 -15.08 28.01 -1.35
N LYS A 277 -15.59 29.10 -1.93
CA LYS A 277 -16.23 30.17 -1.15
C LYS A 277 -17.52 29.69 -0.48
N GLU A 278 -18.09 28.58 -0.97
CA GLU A 278 -19.23 27.92 -0.38
C GLU A 278 -18.79 27.23 0.91
N LYS A 279 -19.47 27.56 2.01
CA LYS A 279 -19.16 27.01 3.33
C LYS A 279 -19.80 25.63 3.42
N PRO A 280 -19.07 24.57 3.76
CA PRO A 280 -19.70 23.28 3.90
C PRO A 280 -20.62 23.27 5.11
N GLU A 281 -21.81 22.72 4.95
CA GLU A 281 -22.78 22.60 6.03
C GLU A 281 -22.47 21.36 6.88
N TRP A 282 -22.49 21.55 8.19
CA TRP A 282 -22.42 20.44 9.14
C TRP A 282 -23.82 19.85 9.30
N SER A 283 -23.93 18.53 9.13
CA SER A 283 -25.05 17.77 9.68
C SER A 283 -24.60 17.10 10.97
N GLN A 284 -25.53 16.86 11.89
CA GLN A 284 -25.24 16.23 13.16
C GLN A 284 -26.33 15.24 13.55
N GLY A 285 -25.97 14.27 14.37
CA GLY A 285 -26.92 13.33 14.95
C GLY A 285 -26.36 12.64 16.19
N LEU A 286 -27.10 11.63 16.67
CA LEU A 286 -26.75 10.88 17.87
C LEU A 286 -26.74 9.38 17.58
N LEU A 287 -25.56 8.77 17.73
CA LEU A 287 -25.34 7.33 17.76
C LEU A 287 -25.59 6.84 19.18
N ASN A 288 -26.79 6.33 19.43
CA ASN A 288 -27.09 5.72 20.72
C ASN A 288 -26.45 4.33 20.84
N PHE A 289 -25.14 4.28 21.16
CA PHE A 289 -24.40 3.02 21.36
C PHE A 289 -24.83 2.23 22.61
N GLY A 290 -25.77 2.77 23.40
CA GLY A 290 -26.27 2.15 24.65
C GLY A 290 -25.29 2.23 25.83
N ASN A 291 -24.03 2.60 25.60
CA ASN A 291 -23.07 2.92 26.64
C ASN A 291 -22.89 4.45 26.69
N PRO A 292 -23.44 5.14 27.71
CA PRO A 292 -23.26 6.58 27.84
C PRO A 292 -21.77 6.93 27.96
N TYR A 293 -20.95 5.99 28.44
CA TYR A 293 -19.54 6.19 28.74
C TYR A 293 -18.55 5.95 27.60
N ALA A 294 -19.04 5.74 26.38
CA ALA A 294 -18.22 5.53 25.19
C ALA A 294 -17.51 6.83 24.72
N TYR A 295 -16.86 7.54 25.67
CA TYR A 295 -16.58 8.98 25.63
C TYR A 295 -15.35 9.39 24.84
N SER A 296 -14.41 8.51 24.45
CA SER A 296 -13.11 9.08 24.06
C SER A 296 -12.16 8.29 23.18
N THR A 297 -12.42 7.09 22.66
CA THR A 297 -11.39 6.37 21.89
C THR A 297 -11.93 5.34 20.88
N HIS A 298 -13.01 5.65 20.17
CA HIS A 298 -13.37 4.78 19.06
C HIS A 298 -12.38 4.96 17.91
N ASN A 299 -12.05 3.88 17.24
CA ASN A 299 -11.55 3.96 15.88
C ASN A 299 -12.63 3.49 14.92
N THR A 300 -12.52 3.98 13.70
CA THR A 300 -13.54 3.83 12.68
C THR A 300 -12.93 3.36 11.39
N ILE A 301 -13.65 2.50 10.67
CA ILE A 301 -13.32 2.10 9.31
C ILE A 301 -14.57 1.94 8.47
N TYR A 302 -14.51 2.42 7.23
CA TYR A 302 -15.57 2.27 6.23
C TYR A 302 -15.30 1.02 5.38
N ASP A 303 -16.35 0.28 5.04
CA ASP A 303 -16.25 -0.94 4.21
C ASP A 303 -16.28 -0.70 2.70
N GLY A 304 -16.48 0.54 2.27
CA GLY A 304 -16.58 0.89 0.85
C GLY A 304 -17.98 0.71 0.27
N ILE A 305 -18.93 0.09 0.99
CA ILE A 305 -20.26 -0.25 0.45
C ILE A 305 -21.44 0.37 1.21
N GLY A 306 -21.20 1.02 2.35
CA GLY A 306 -22.23 1.76 3.08
C GLY A 306 -22.24 1.53 4.60
N THR A 307 -21.23 0.86 5.16
CA THR A 307 -21.15 0.59 6.59
C THR A 307 -19.90 1.19 7.21
N ILE A 308 -20.06 1.92 8.31
CA ILE A 308 -18.94 2.33 9.16
C ILE A 308 -18.91 1.43 10.40
N TYR A 309 -17.76 0.83 10.66
CA TYR A 309 -17.50 0.05 11.86
C TYR A 309 -16.81 0.90 12.92
N PHE A 310 -17.17 0.66 14.18
CA PHE A 310 -16.65 1.37 15.35
C PHE A 310 -16.14 0.34 16.36
N ALA A 311 -14.91 0.50 16.83
CA ALA A 311 -14.40 -0.30 17.94
C ALA A 311 -13.69 0.60 18.94
N GLY A 312 -13.94 0.36 20.23
CA GLY A 312 -13.28 1.05 21.33
C GLY A 312 -14.26 1.53 22.39
N GLY A 313 -13.92 2.65 23.02
CA GLY A 313 -14.63 3.18 24.17
C GLY A 313 -13.93 2.85 25.49
N TYR A 314 -14.24 3.63 26.53
CA TYR A 314 -13.76 3.41 27.89
C TYR A 314 -14.96 3.11 28.78
N SER A 315 -14.84 2.16 29.71
CA SER A 315 -15.87 1.94 30.74
C SER A 315 -15.38 2.44 32.10
N ILE A 316 -16.23 3.17 32.82
CA ILE A 316 -15.92 3.72 34.16
C ILE A 316 -15.60 2.63 35.18
N GLU A 317 -16.13 1.42 35.02
CA GLU A 317 -15.86 0.30 35.93
C GLU A 317 -14.48 -0.34 35.74
N ASN A 318 -13.56 0.31 35.00
CA ASN A 318 -12.22 -0.20 34.65
C ASN A 318 -12.21 -1.53 33.86
N ILE A 319 -13.38 -1.99 33.39
CA ILE A 319 -13.47 -3.12 32.47
C ILE A 319 -13.74 -2.56 31.08
N ASN A 320 -12.67 -2.30 30.34
CA ASN A 320 -12.75 -1.88 28.95
C ASN A 320 -13.17 -3.05 28.08
N TYR A 321 -14.47 -3.17 27.89
CA TYR A 321 -15.03 -3.98 26.83
C TYR A 321 -14.85 -3.23 25.52
N ILE A 322 -14.20 -3.85 24.55
CA ILE A 322 -14.24 -3.35 23.18
C ILE A 322 -15.50 -3.90 22.56
N ASP A 323 -16.53 -3.08 22.62
CA ASP A 323 -17.71 -3.31 21.83
C ASP A 323 -17.37 -2.97 20.37
N LEU A 324 -17.80 -3.86 19.46
CA LEU A 324 -17.79 -3.58 18.03
C LEU A 324 -19.20 -3.19 17.63
N TYR A 325 -19.33 -2.03 17.00
CA TYR A 325 -20.58 -1.55 16.43
C TYR A 325 -20.43 -1.36 14.93
N ARG A 326 -21.56 -1.33 14.24
CA ARG A 326 -21.65 -0.81 12.88
C ARG A 326 -22.81 0.17 12.75
N ILE A 327 -22.73 1.10 11.82
CA ILE A 327 -23.85 1.94 11.39
C ILE A 327 -23.96 1.83 9.87
N ASN A 328 -25.18 1.81 9.34
CA ASN A 328 -25.39 2.05 7.92
C ASN A 328 -25.41 3.57 7.67
N VAL A 329 -24.69 4.04 6.65
CA VAL A 329 -24.56 5.47 6.37
C VAL A 329 -25.88 6.13 5.95
N ASN A 330 -26.89 5.36 5.57
CA ASN A 330 -28.19 5.88 5.18
C ASN A 330 -29.13 6.09 6.38
N ASP A 331 -29.18 5.11 7.29
CA ASP A 331 -30.12 5.14 8.42
C ASP A 331 -29.50 5.63 9.74
N HIS A 332 -28.17 5.63 9.84
CA HIS A 332 -27.39 6.00 11.03
C HIS A 332 -27.79 5.24 12.30
N VAL A 333 -28.39 4.05 12.17
CA VAL A 333 -28.83 3.23 13.31
C VAL A 333 -27.66 2.37 13.79
N PRO A 334 -27.14 2.58 15.01
CA PRO A 334 -26.05 1.76 15.52
C PRO A 334 -26.53 0.35 15.87
N GLN A 335 -25.80 -0.64 15.36
CA GLN A 335 -25.97 -2.04 15.69
C GLN A 335 -24.73 -2.56 16.40
N LYS A 336 -24.90 -3.06 17.63
CA LYS A 336 -23.85 -3.78 18.35
C LYS A 336 -23.66 -5.16 17.73
N LEU A 337 -22.44 -5.43 17.27
CA LEU A 337 -22.07 -6.69 16.61
C LEU A 337 -21.58 -7.73 17.63
N GLY A 338 -20.92 -7.29 18.69
CA GLY A 338 -20.50 -8.16 19.77
C GLY A 338 -19.53 -7.46 20.71
N VAL A 339 -19.10 -8.22 21.72
CA VAL A 339 -18.14 -7.79 22.73
C VAL A 339 -16.86 -8.57 22.49
N MET A 340 -15.77 -7.88 22.16
CA MET A 340 -14.45 -8.50 22.10
C MET A 340 -14.06 -8.96 23.51
N SER A 341 -13.16 -9.94 23.61
CA SER A 341 -12.68 -10.53 24.87
C SER A 341 -12.50 -9.51 26.01
N LYS A 342 -12.61 -9.93 27.28
CA LYS A 342 -12.40 -9.12 28.50
C LYS A 342 -10.94 -8.65 28.69
N VAL A 343 -10.28 -8.21 27.63
CA VAL A 343 -8.90 -7.74 27.58
C VAL A 343 -8.96 -6.25 27.34
N TYR A 344 -8.27 -5.50 28.19
CA TYR A 344 -8.11 -4.07 28.01
C TYR A 344 -7.21 -3.81 26.81
N ILE A 345 -7.67 -3.06 25.81
CA ILE A 345 -6.84 -2.65 24.68
C ILE A 345 -6.99 -1.14 24.45
N ASN A 346 -5.86 -0.47 24.25
CA ASN A 346 -5.70 0.95 23.95
C ASN A 346 -5.16 1.15 22.53
N TYR A 347 -5.16 2.40 22.06
CA TYR A 347 -4.61 2.76 20.74
C TYR A 347 -5.14 1.84 19.62
N ILE A 348 -6.45 1.61 19.66
CA ILE A 348 -7.12 0.73 18.69
C ILE A 348 -6.95 1.32 17.29
N ASN A 349 -6.72 0.47 16.33
CA ASN A 349 -6.77 0.75 14.91
C ASN A 349 -7.63 -0.33 14.27
N LEU A 350 -8.32 0.01 13.19
CA LEU A 350 -9.18 -0.91 12.48
C LEU A 350 -8.63 -1.19 11.09
N GLY A 351 -8.74 -2.45 10.68
CA GLY A 351 -8.55 -2.92 9.31
C GLY A 351 -9.82 -3.61 8.84
N ILE A 352 -10.07 -3.64 7.52
CA ILE A 352 -11.20 -4.35 6.96
C ILE A 352 -10.77 -5.12 5.70
N ASP A 353 -11.30 -6.31 5.54
CA ASP A 353 -11.15 -7.13 4.35
C ASP A 353 -12.41 -7.96 4.15
N LYS A 354 -13.07 -7.83 2.99
CA LYS A 354 -14.26 -8.57 2.53
C LYS A 354 -15.24 -8.99 3.65
N ASP A 355 -14.95 -10.06 4.37
CA ASP A 355 -15.80 -10.69 5.40
C ASP A 355 -15.30 -10.50 6.85
N CYS A 356 -14.26 -9.71 7.08
CA CYS A 356 -13.56 -9.58 8.36
C CYS A 356 -13.28 -8.11 8.71
N VAL A 357 -13.46 -7.77 10.00
CA VAL A 357 -12.94 -6.55 10.61
C VAL A 357 -11.80 -6.93 11.53
N TYR A 358 -10.62 -6.34 11.33
CA TYR A 358 -9.47 -6.53 12.19
C TYR A 358 -9.38 -5.42 13.22
N ILE A 359 -9.17 -5.80 14.48
CA ILE A 359 -8.97 -4.89 15.60
C ILE A 359 -7.52 -5.05 16.05
N ILE A 360 -6.72 -4.00 15.84
CA ILE A 360 -5.32 -3.97 16.25
C ILE A 360 -5.16 -2.96 17.37
N GLY A 361 -4.55 -3.32 18.48
CA GLY A 361 -4.27 -2.33 19.51
C GLY A 361 -3.30 -2.80 20.57
N ARG A 362 -2.90 -1.86 21.41
CA ARG A 362 -2.02 -2.12 22.54
C ARG A 362 -2.80 -2.84 23.64
N ASN A 363 -2.42 -4.06 23.98
CA ASN A 363 -2.90 -4.73 25.18
C ASN A 363 -2.49 -3.89 26.40
N GLY A 364 -3.46 -3.54 27.24
CA GLY A 364 -3.24 -2.74 28.44
C GLY A 364 -2.93 -3.60 29.67
N THR A 365 -3.21 -4.91 29.63
CA THR A 365 -2.87 -5.84 30.71
C THR A 365 -1.37 -6.16 30.72
N PHE A 366 -0.74 -6.22 29.55
CA PHE A 366 0.71 -6.31 29.40
C PHE A 366 1.12 -5.44 28.22
N VAL A 367 2.30 -4.80 28.30
CA VAL A 367 2.80 -3.94 27.23
C VAL A 367 3.07 -4.78 25.97
N GLY A 368 2.08 -4.85 25.08
CA GLY A 368 2.07 -5.68 23.88
C GLY A 368 1.04 -5.20 22.86
N THR A 369 1.09 -5.73 21.64
CA THR A 369 0.18 -5.42 20.53
C THR A 369 -0.61 -6.67 20.21
N ARG A 370 -1.93 -6.56 20.20
CA ARG A 370 -2.84 -7.65 19.92
C ARG A 370 -3.60 -7.40 18.63
N ILE A 371 -3.81 -8.47 17.86
CA ILE A 371 -4.61 -8.48 16.64
C ILE A 371 -5.75 -9.49 16.84
N ASP A 372 -6.98 -8.99 16.89
CA ASP A 372 -8.18 -9.80 16.84
C ASP A 372 -8.87 -9.62 15.47
N GLN A 373 -9.59 -10.64 15.02
CA GLN A 373 -10.46 -10.56 13.85
C GLN A 373 -11.91 -10.81 14.26
N TYR A 374 -12.83 -10.05 13.68
CA TYR A 374 -14.27 -10.28 13.76
C TYR A 374 -14.78 -10.73 12.39
N LYS A 375 -15.29 -11.96 12.31
CA LYS A 375 -15.86 -12.53 11.09
C LYS A 375 -17.32 -12.10 10.91
N ILE A 376 -17.57 -11.17 10.00
CA ILE A 376 -18.87 -10.50 9.77
C ILE A 376 -20.01 -11.52 9.60
N LYS A 377 -19.81 -12.56 8.79
CA LYS A 377 -20.84 -13.58 8.52
C LYS A 377 -21.20 -14.43 9.73
N THR A 378 -20.23 -14.72 10.60
CA THR A 378 -20.43 -15.67 11.73
C THR A 378 -20.67 -14.98 13.06
N GLY A 379 -20.38 -13.67 13.14
CA GLY A 379 -20.45 -12.92 14.39
C GLY A 379 -19.39 -13.31 15.42
N LYS A 380 -18.30 -13.96 15.01
CA LYS A 380 -17.29 -14.51 15.92
C LYS A 380 -16.01 -13.65 15.93
N PHE A 381 -15.50 -13.43 17.13
CA PHE A 381 -14.15 -12.91 17.36
C PHE A 381 -13.14 -14.05 17.46
N GLU A 382 -11.97 -13.87 16.86
CA GLU A 382 -10.85 -14.80 16.92
C GLU A 382 -9.54 -14.04 17.13
N LEU A 383 -8.70 -14.51 18.05
CA LEU A 383 -7.35 -13.99 18.23
C LEU A 383 -6.48 -14.44 17.06
N ILE A 384 -5.87 -13.49 16.36
CA ILE A 384 -4.89 -13.75 15.31
C ILE A 384 -3.49 -13.84 15.88
N GLU A 385 -3.10 -12.83 16.66
CA GLU A 385 -1.74 -12.72 17.19
C GLU A 385 -1.69 -11.83 18.45
N ASP A 386 -0.75 -12.13 19.35
CA ASP A 386 -0.52 -11.37 20.57
C ASP A 386 1.00 -11.13 20.80
N MET A 387 1.47 -10.00 20.28
CA MET A 387 2.88 -9.62 20.22
C MET A 387 3.34 -8.89 21.48
N ARG A 388 4.55 -9.22 21.96
CA ARG A 388 5.24 -8.46 23.02
C ARG A 388 5.96 -7.22 22.48
N ILE A 389 5.24 -6.37 21.76
CA ILE A 389 5.73 -5.11 21.21
C ILE A 389 4.75 -4.01 21.58
N ASP A 390 5.23 -2.85 22.00
CA ASP A 390 4.38 -1.69 22.25
C ASP A 390 4.06 -0.97 20.93
N SER A 391 2.78 -0.88 20.57
CA SER A 391 2.31 -0.17 19.38
C SER A 391 1.58 1.12 19.71
N VAL A 392 1.72 2.10 18.82
CA VAL A 392 1.00 3.38 18.88
C VAL A 392 0.15 3.67 17.66
N GLY A 393 0.29 2.86 16.62
CA GLY A 393 -0.53 2.92 15.43
C GLY A 393 -0.37 1.65 14.62
N ALA A 394 -1.40 1.27 13.88
CA ALA A 394 -1.33 0.17 12.94
C ALA A 394 -2.27 0.42 11.76
N CYS A 395 -1.92 -0.11 10.60
CA CYS A 395 -2.82 -0.18 9.46
C CYS A 395 -2.75 -1.59 8.86
N PHE A 396 -3.80 -1.92 8.10
CA PHE A 396 -3.94 -3.22 7.47
C PHE A 396 -3.99 -3.06 5.95
N ASP A 397 -3.13 -3.83 5.28
CA ASP A 397 -3.05 -3.95 3.83
C ASP A 397 -3.89 -5.16 3.41
N SER A 398 -5.12 -4.89 2.96
CA SER A 398 -6.04 -5.92 2.50
C SER A 398 -5.59 -6.61 1.22
N VAL A 399 -4.77 -5.94 0.40
CA VAL A 399 -4.25 -6.53 -0.85
C VAL A 399 -3.19 -7.58 -0.54
N ASN A 400 -2.21 -7.22 0.29
CA ASN A 400 -1.10 -8.13 0.63
C ASN A 400 -1.37 -8.97 1.88
N GLN A 401 -2.50 -8.77 2.56
CA GLN A 401 -2.89 -9.45 3.81
C GLN A 401 -1.81 -9.29 4.90
N LYS A 402 -1.38 -8.04 5.11
CA LYS A 402 -0.30 -7.66 6.03
C LYS A 402 -0.74 -6.55 6.96
N PHE A 403 -0.26 -6.61 8.20
CA PHE A 403 -0.35 -5.50 9.14
C PHE A 403 0.97 -4.76 9.18
N TYR A 404 0.91 -3.44 9.14
CA TYR A 404 2.06 -2.59 9.43
C TYR A 404 1.82 -1.88 10.75
N ILE A 405 2.71 -2.15 11.71
CA ILE A 405 2.55 -1.76 13.11
C ILE A 405 3.67 -0.80 13.46
N VAL A 406 3.29 0.42 13.81
CA VAL A 406 4.20 1.45 14.31
C VAL A 406 4.46 1.15 15.78
N SER A 407 5.70 0.77 16.07
CA SER A 407 6.15 0.36 17.40
C SER A 407 7.01 1.43 18.06
N ILE A 408 7.02 1.47 19.39
CA ILE A 408 7.94 2.31 20.16
C ILE A 408 8.92 1.43 20.90
N HIS A 409 10.20 1.78 20.77
CA HIS A 409 11.31 1.18 21.51
C HIS A 409 11.96 2.26 22.38
N ASP A 410 12.20 1.92 23.65
CA ASP A 410 12.92 2.74 24.62
C ASP A 410 12.39 4.17 24.76
N SER A 411 11.08 4.36 24.57
CA SER A 411 10.40 5.66 24.69
C SER A 411 10.94 6.78 23.78
N ILE A 412 11.73 6.47 22.74
CA ILE A 412 12.33 7.47 21.84
C ILE A 412 12.36 6.99 20.39
N ASN A 413 12.54 5.69 20.17
CA ASN A 413 12.75 5.13 18.84
C ASN A 413 11.44 4.60 18.27
N VAL A 414 11.03 5.12 17.11
CA VAL A 414 9.89 4.59 16.37
C VAL A 414 10.36 3.49 15.41
N GLY A 415 9.88 2.28 15.65
CA GLY A 415 10.07 1.10 14.81
C GLY A 415 8.87 0.86 13.90
N LEU A 416 9.07 0.04 12.87
CA LEU A 416 8.01 -0.46 12.02
C LEU A 416 8.11 -1.97 11.90
N ILE A 417 6.99 -2.65 12.09
CA ILE A 417 6.89 -4.10 12.03
C ILE A 417 5.84 -4.47 10.99
N GLU A 418 6.20 -5.39 10.11
CA GLU A 418 5.28 -6.08 9.24
C GLU A 418 4.87 -7.41 9.89
N TYR A 419 3.58 -7.71 9.93
CA TYR A 419 3.07 -9.03 10.27
C TYR A 419 2.19 -9.56 9.13
N SER A 420 2.55 -10.72 8.56
CA SER A 420 1.81 -11.31 7.44
C SER A 420 0.83 -12.39 7.92
N LEU A 421 -0.43 -12.29 7.49
CA LEU A 421 -1.45 -13.28 7.81
C LEU A 421 -1.17 -14.64 7.17
N ALA A 422 -0.63 -14.65 5.96
CA ALA A 422 -0.46 -15.86 5.16
C ALA A 422 0.54 -16.84 5.80
N ASN A 423 1.67 -16.32 6.29
CA ASN A 423 2.73 -17.14 6.88
C ASN A 423 2.86 -16.99 8.40
N LYS A 424 2.08 -16.09 9.02
CA LYS A 424 2.14 -15.75 10.45
C LYS A 424 3.53 -15.33 10.91
N GLN A 425 4.28 -14.65 10.05
CA GLN A 425 5.62 -14.17 10.35
C GLN A 425 5.61 -12.67 10.58
N LYS A 426 6.45 -12.27 11.55
CA LYS A 426 6.77 -10.87 11.83
C LYS A 426 8.15 -10.54 11.27
N VAL A 427 8.26 -9.37 10.66
CA VAL A 427 9.51 -8.83 10.12
C VAL A 427 9.67 -7.41 10.63
N THR A 428 10.81 -7.14 11.27
CA THR A 428 11.18 -5.76 11.60
C THR A 428 11.66 -5.07 10.34
N LEU A 429 11.00 -3.97 9.99
CA LEU A 429 11.32 -3.16 8.83
C LEU A 429 12.37 -2.09 9.17
N PRO A 430 12.98 -1.44 8.17
CA PRO A 430 13.98 -0.40 8.39
C PRO A 430 13.50 0.67 9.37
N LYS A 431 14.42 1.10 10.24
CA LYS A 431 14.12 2.05 11.32
C LYS A 431 13.56 3.35 10.75
N SER A 432 12.52 3.87 11.39
CA SER A 432 11.93 5.15 11.00
C SER A 432 12.90 6.30 11.25
N PRO A 433 12.96 7.32 10.37
CA PRO A 433 13.70 8.56 10.63
C PRO A 433 13.00 9.47 11.67
N ILE A 434 11.89 9.00 12.25
CA ILE A 434 11.21 9.67 13.36
C ILE A 434 12.04 9.46 14.63
N ASN A 435 12.75 10.51 15.04
CA ASN A 435 13.40 10.59 16.36
C ASN A 435 12.53 11.42 17.27
N GLN A 436 12.00 10.83 18.34
CA GLN A 436 11.22 11.58 19.32
C GLN A 436 12.11 12.55 20.10
N MET A 437 11.57 13.71 20.45
CA MET A 437 12.18 14.54 21.48
C MET A 437 11.86 13.92 22.86
N PRO A 438 12.86 13.66 23.72
CA PRO A 438 12.67 12.96 24.99
C PRO A 438 11.52 13.52 25.87
N ASP A 439 11.26 14.81 25.77
CA ASP A 439 10.31 15.53 26.63
C ASP A 439 8.94 15.81 25.99
N GLN A 440 8.68 15.32 24.77
CA GLN A 440 7.38 15.51 24.12
C GLN A 440 6.60 14.20 24.10
N PRO A 441 5.37 14.16 24.68
CA PRO A 441 4.54 12.97 24.58
C PRO A 441 4.26 12.67 23.11
N PHE A 442 4.17 11.37 22.77
CA PHE A 442 3.70 10.97 21.46
C PHE A 442 2.32 11.57 21.22
N GLY A 443 2.23 12.47 20.25
CA GLY A 443 0.94 12.89 19.74
C GLY A 443 0.31 11.76 18.91
N PHE A 444 -0.80 12.10 18.27
CA PHE A 444 -1.55 11.18 17.43
C PHE A 444 -0.68 10.66 16.26
N ILE A 445 -0.51 9.33 16.19
CA ILE A 445 0.08 8.62 15.05
C ILE A 445 -1.02 7.85 14.36
N LYS A 446 -1.23 8.11 13.08
CA LYS A 446 -2.13 7.31 12.25
C LYS A 446 -1.41 6.87 10.99
N PRO A 447 -1.05 5.58 10.88
CA PRO A 447 -0.58 5.03 9.64
C PRO A 447 -1.77 4.78 8.70
N TYR A 448 -1.54 4.88 7.40
CA TYR A 448 -2.50 4.57 6.35
C TYR A 448 -1.75 4.04 5.13
N ILE A 449 -2.45 3.28 4.30
CA ILE A 449 -1.89 2.71 3.07
C ILE A 449 -2.54 3.45 1.91
N TYR A 450 -1.73 3.88 0.95
CA TYR A 450 -2.20 4.47 -0.30
C TYR A 450 -1.69 3.62 -1.46
N GLY A 451 -2.62 2.94 -2.12
CA GLY A 451 -2.33 1.96 -3.15
C GLY A 451 -1.47 0.80 -2.63
N ILE A 452 -0.81 0.10 -3.57
CA ILE A 452 0.00 -1.09 -3.25
C ILE A 452 1.46 -0.77 -2.88
N LYS A 453 1.89 0.49 -3.02
CA LYS A 453 3.31 0.85 -3.02
C LYS A 453 3.80 1.51 -1.74
N ASN A 454 2.92 2.24 -1.07
CA ASN A 454 3.34 3.20 -0.06
C ASN A 454 2.45 3.10 1.17
N MET A 455 3.10 2.97 2.33
CA MET A 455 2.49 3.23 3.62
C MET A 455 2.93 4.62 4.07
N TYR A 456 1.99 5.40 4.56
CA TYR A 456 2.26 6.73 5.06
C TYR A 456 2.01 6.73 6.56
N VAL A 457 2.91 7.35 7.30
CA VAL A 457 2.78 7.54 8.74
C VAL A 457 2.74 9.02 9.00
N ILE A 458 1.56 9.51 9.36
CA ILE A 458 1.43 10.88 9.83
C ILE A 458 1.70 10.90 11.33
N PHE A 459 2.66 11.74 11.69
CA PHE A 459 3.09 11.96 13.06
C PHE A 459 2.80 13.41 13.45
N ARG A 460 2.10 13.62 14.57
CA ARG A 460 1.89 14.95 15.15
C ARG A 460 2.69 15.07 16.45
N TYR A 461 3.58 16.06 16.52
CA TYR A 461 4.30 16.43 17.75
C TYR A 461 3.45 17.33 18.65
N ASP A 462 2.70 18.26 18.04
CA ASP A 462 1.76 19.13 18.72
C ASP A 462 0.35 18.95 18.14
N TYR A 463 -0.67 19.19 18.97
CA TYR A 463 -2.08 19.14 18.55
C TYR A 463 -2.43 20.19 17.47
N GLN A 464 -1.49 21.06 17.13
CA GLN A 464 -1.76 22.20 16.27
C GLN A 464 -1.53 21.80 14.82
N HIS A 465 -0.40 21.20 14.40
CA HIS A 465 -0.25 20.79 12.99
C HIS A 465 0.84 19.74 12.71
N PRO A 466 0.63 18.79 11.78
CA PRO A 466 1.75 18.01 11.25
C PRO A 466 2.70 18.93 10.48
N SER A 467 3.97 18.97 10.88
CA SER A 467 5.01 19.72 10.14
C SER A 467 5.68 18.88 9.05
N PHE A 468 5.62 17.56 9.19
CA PHE A 468 6.26 16.61 8.30
C PHE A 468 5.34 15.43 8.01
N LEU A 469 5.46 14.90 6.80
CA LEU A 469 4.92 13.62 6.39
C LEU A 469 6.07 12.61 6.31
N PHE A 470 5.93 11.48 7.00
CA PHE A 470 6.87 10.37 6.92
C PHE A 470 6.24 9.27 6.05
N LYS A 471 6.91 8.90 4.96
CA LYS A 471 6.41 7.90 4.02
C LYS A 471 7.34 6.69 4.07
N TYR A 472 6.78 5.51 4.18
CA TYR A 472 7.47 4.25 4.04
C TYR A 472 7.08 3.62 2.69
N HIS A 473 8.05 3.54 1.79
CA HIS A 473 7.91 2.89 0.50
C HIS A 473 8.00 1.38 0.71
N ILE A 474 6.87 0.67 0.58
CA ILE A 474 6.74 -0.76 0.91
C ILE A 474 7.67 -1.61 0.03
N LEU A 475 7.69 -1.32 -1.27
CA LEU A 475 8.48 -2.06 -2.26
C LEU A 475 9.99 -1.83 -2.07
N ASP A 476 10.38 -0.55 -1.94
CA ASP A 476 11.79 -0.17 -1.82
C ASP A 476 12.34 -0.36 -0.40
N LYS A 477 11.45 -0.61 0.58
CA LYS A 477 11.74 -0.69 2.02
C LYS A 477 12.52 0.53 2.52
N GLN A 478 12.12 1.71 2.07
CA GLN A 478 12.81 2.96 2.42
C GLN A 478 11.86 3.99 3.01
N TRP A 479 12.38 4.80 3.92
CA TRP A 479 11.66 5.94 4.46
C TRP A 479 12.02 7.22 3.70
N SER A 480 11.01 8.05 3.45
CA SER A 480 11.18 9.45 3.07
C SER A 480 10.48 10.36 4.08
N LYS A 481 10.98 11.60 4.16
CA LYS A 481 10.46 12.64 5.05
C LYS A 481 10.28 13.91 4.24
N THR A 482 9.06 14.41 4.13
CA THR A 482 8.78 15.69 3.46
C THR A 482 8.18 16.69 4.42
N LYS A 483 8.56 17.97 4.30
CA LYS A 483 7.91 19.07 5.02
C LYS A 483 6.60 19.41 4.32
N ILE A 484 5.50 19.48 5.06
CA ILE A 484 4.19 19.84 4.51
C ILE A 484 4.17 21.33 4.16
N LYS A 485 3.85 21.66 2.92
CA LYS A 485 3.74 23.03 2.41
C LYS A 485 2.31 23.55 2.64
N ARG A 486 2.13 24.53 3.51
CA ARG A 486 0.80 25.11 3.75
C ARG A 486 0.49 26.16 2.70
N ASN A 487 -0.64 26.00 2.03
CA ASN A 487 -1.19 27.03 1.16
C ASN A 487 -2.09 27.91 2.03
N ASN A 488 -1.65 29.15 2.29
CA ASN A 488 -2.52 30.16 2.88
C ASN A 488 -3.47 30.63 1.78
N LEU A 489 -4.77 30.44 1.97
CA LEU A 489 -5.82 30.95 1.11
C LEU A 489 -6.40 32.25 1.66
#